data_AF-A0A9E8NBS7-F1
#
_entry.id   AF-A0A9E8NBS7-F1
#
_cell.length_a   1.000
_cell.length_b   1.000
_cell.length_c   1.000
_cell.angle_alpha   90.00
_cell.angle_beta   90.00
_cell.angle_gamma   90.00
#
_symmetry.space_group_name_H-M   'P 1'
#
loop_
_entity.id
_entity.type
_entity.pdbx_description
1 polymer ?
#
loop_
_entity_poly.entity_id
_entity_poly.type
_entity_poly.pdbx_seq_one_letter_code
_entity_poly.pdbx_strand_id
1 'polypeptide(L)'
;MKLLSLNAVLLILTFFSVRAQSVRETINFQGVARDTTGRSLSNASVGLRLTIFQEFGPTVYQESHQAQTNNIGIFNVRIGEGQILSGNFYNINWKSGIYQLKIELDPDGNNNYINLGSSLLSSVPYSLHSSQSDRWKNDDPIVQKGQIDEGGILENPGDGTRLIWYPRKGAFRAGSVFGSNYDHAQIGYLSASFGLNTTSAGSFSVAVGNSTKSPGQSSFASGNQTEAAGNGSIAVGNQSVAVGQNSVSMGISNLAKGDNSVATGYNNEAIGDASFAAGVQTFAMTYGSATFGTYPNVQDNSNGPTKAHVTPNDRIFQIGNGSGDQDLSNAITILRNGKVGLGNNALLPQYILDVGGRARIQHKGNSSAGIYFNTSQQTADAFVGMKQDDQVGFYLGNSWNFWVTADGHCFSKLGSLAQSDRRLKRDFADLTNSLTKITSIKGYNYYMIDPKVDQSLQTGVIAQEVEEIFPELVKTDKDGMKSVNYTGLIPHLIESVKELKAENEELKKSVKRIGSLEASLNSLIEANKTLSVKIEQSK
;
A
#
# COMPACT_ATOMS: atom_id res chain seq x y z
N MET A 1 -61.97 46.37 -0.62
CA MET A 1 -62.29 46.09 0.80
C MET A 1 -61.38 44.94 1.31
N LYS A 2 -60.05 45.16 1.31
CA LYS A 2 -59.03 44.11 1.48
C LYS A 2 -57.89 44.51 2.46
N LEU A 3 -58.09 45.53 3.29
CA LEU A 3 -57.08 46.06 4.22
C LEU A 3 -57.51 46.05 5.70
N LEU A 4 -58.71 45.56 6.02
CA LEU A 4 -59.23 45.52 7.40
C LEU A 4 -59.11 44.14 8.08
N SER A 5 -58.82 43.06 7.34
CA SER A 5 -58.69 41.72 7.91
C SER A 5 -57.26 41.34 8.35
N LEU A 6 -56.23 42.07 7.90
CA LEU A 6 -54.84 41.76 8.23
C LEU A 6 -54.39 42.39 9.57
N ASN A 7 -54.93 43.56 9.94
CA ASN A 7 -54.63 44.21 11.22
C ASN A 7 -55.37 43.60 12.42
N ALA A 8 -56.51 42.93 12.19
CA ALA A 8 -57.22 42.21 13.25
C ALA A 8 -56.52 40.89 13.64
N VAL A 9 -55.81 40.25 12.71
CA VAL A 9 -55.05 39.02 12.98
C VAL A 9 -53.67 39.34 13.59
N LEU A 10 -53.08 40.50 13.25
CA LEU A 10 -51.78 40.92 13.81
C LEU A 10 -51.88 41.46 15.26
N LEU A 11 -53.06 41.95 15.70
CA LEU A 11 -53.28 42.41 17.08
C LEU A 11 -53.64 41.28 18.07
N ILE A 12 -53.98 40.08 17.57
CA ILE A 12 -54.31 38.90 18.41
C ILE A 12 -53.05 38.05 18.71
N LEU A 13 -51.93 38.30 18.03
CA LEU A 13 -50.69 37.52 18.15
C LEU A 13 -49.64 38.08 19.13
N THR A 14 -49.94 39.14 19.90
CA THR A 14 -48.98 39.76 20.83
C THR A 14 -49.26 39.56 22.33
N PHE A 15 -50.18 38.66 22.72
CA PHE A 15 -50.49 38.44 24.15
C PHE A 15 -50.47 36.99 24.66
N PHE A 16 -49.93 36.04 23.89
CA PHE A 16 -49.57 34.73 24.46
C PHE A 16 -48.15 34.77 25.02
N SER A 17 -47.96 35.51 26.11
CA SER A 17 -46.89 35.17 27.05
C SER A 17 -47.16 33.76 27.53
N VAL A 18 -46.26 32.84 27.17
CA VAL A 18 -46.14 31.50 27.72
C VAL A 18 -46.24 31.63 29.24
N ARG A 19 -47.39 31.28 29.82
CA ARG A 19 -47.42 30.93 31.23
C ARG A 19 -46.75 29.57 31.30
N ALA A 20 -45.43 29.60 31.44
CA ALA A 20 -44.76 28.50 32.13
C ALA A 20 -45.56 28.30 33.41
N GLN A 21 -46.08 27.08 33.60
CA GLN A 21 -46.66 26.71 34.88
C GLN A 21 -45.49 26.71 35.85
N SER A 22 -45.26 27.84 36.51
CA SER A 22 -44.29 27.90 37.58
C SER A 22 -44.74 26.89 38.62
N VAL A 23 -43.95 25.84 38.80
CA VAL A 23 -44.07 25.01 39.99
C VAL A 23 -43.84 25.98 41.14
N ARG A 24 -44.92 26.38 41.82
CA ARG A 24 -44.81 27.22 43.00
C ARG A 24 -44.23 26.35 44.09
N GLU A 25 -42.95 26.56 44.39
CA GLU A 25 -42.30 25.98 45.55
C GLU A 25 -42.98 26.55 46.79
N THR A 26 -43.91 25.81 47.37
CA THR A 26 -44.64 26.16 48.59
C THR A 26 -44.72 24.93 49.47
N ILE A 27 -44.79 25.12 50.79
CA ILE A 27 -44.97 24.00 51.73
C ILE A 27 -46.42 24.05 52.23
N ASN A 28 -47.21 23.01 51.96
CA ASN A 28 -48.53 22.90 52.57
C ASN A 28 -48.38 22.73 54.09
N PHE A 29 -49.06 23.57 54.86
CA PHE A 29 -49.03 23.53 56.31
C PHE A 29 -50.47 23.53 56.86
N GLN A 30 -50.77 22.55 57.71
CA GLN A 30 -52.03 22.44 58.42
C GLN A 30 -51.75 22.44 59.92
N GLY A 31 -52.49 23.28 60.66
CA GLY A 31 -52.37 23.38 62.10
C GLY A 31 -53.73 23.46 62.77
N VAL A 32 -53.77 23.25 64.09
CA VAL A 32 -54.95 23.45 64.93
C VAL A 32 -54.68 24.63 65.85
N ALA A 33 -55.44 25.72 65.70
CA ALA A 33 -55.33 26.89 66.56
C ALA A 33 -56.06 26.64 67.89
N ARG A 34 -55.38 26.93 69.00
CA ARG A 34 -55.92 26.77 70.36
C ARG A 34 -55.66 28.02 71.18
N ASP A 35 -56.57 28.34 72.10
CA ASP A 35 -56.36 29.39 73.10
C ASP A 35 -55.37 28.96 74.20
N THR A 36 -55.05 29.88 75.12
CA THR A 36 -54.13 29.65 76.24
C THR A 36 -54.64 28.62 77.26
N THR A 37 -55.91 28.21 77.16
CA THR A 37 -56.52 27.14 77.98
C THR A 37 -56.56 25.79 77.24
N GLY A 38 -56.07 25.73 76.00
CA GLY A 38 -56.03 24.54 75.17
C GLY A 38 -57.31 24.26 74.39
N ARG A 39 -58.32 25.14 74.44
CA ARG A 39 -59.57 25.00 73.66
C ARG A 39 -59.32 25.41 72.21
N SER A 40 -59.94 24.72 71.26
CA SER A 40 -59.82 25.06 69.84
C SER A 40 -60.49 26.40 69.55
N LEU A 41 -59.82 27.28 68.84
CA LEU A 41 -60.39 28.51 68.30
C LEU A 41 -61.26 28.14 67.09
N SER A 42 -62.56 27.95 67.29
CA SER A 42 -63.48 27.48 66.25
C SER A 42 -64.08 28.62 65.44
N ASN A 43 -64.07 28.51 64.10
CA ASN A 43 -64.62 29.53 63.18
C ASN A 43 -64.09 30.95 63.44
N ALA A 44 -62.84 31.05 63.89
CA ALA A 44 -62.16 32.30 64.20
C ALA A 44 -61.12 32.66 63.13
N SER A 45 -60.93 33.97 62.92
CA SER A 45 -59.81 34.52 62.15
C SER A 45 -58.57 34.57 63.06
N VAL A 46 -57.51 33.90 62.66
CA VAL A 46 -56.25 33.87 63.42
C VAL A 46 -55.09 34.36 62.56
N GLY A 47 -54.18 35.12 63.17
CA GLY A 47 -52.92 35.52 62.57
C GLY A 47 -51.85 34.45 62.78
N LEU A 48 -51.03 34.19 61.77
CA LEU A 48 -49.90 33.27 61.86
C LEU A 48 -48.63 33.98 61.43
N ARG A 49 -47.53 33.75 62.14
CA ARG A 49 -46.19 34.14 61.71
C ARG A 49 -45.32 32.88 61.62
N LEU A 50 -44.82 32.64 60.42
CA LEU A 50 -44.03 31.46 60.09
C LEU A 50 -42.60 31.91 59.81
N THR A 51 -41.65 31.39 60.58
CA THR A 51 -40.25 31.77 60.49
C THR A 51 -39.40 30.54 60.20
N ILE A 52 -38.62 30.59 59.14
CA ILE A 52 -37.64 29.57 58.78
C ILE A 52 -36.26 30.09 59.15
N PHE A 53 -35.54 29.32 59.95
CA PHE A 53 -34.19 29.64 60.42
C PHE A 53 -33.32 28.39 60.41
N GLN A 54 -32.01 28.55 60.33
CA GLN A 54 -31.07 27.44 60.44
C GLN A 54 -30.90 27.05 61.92
N GLU A 55 -30.71 25.75 62.20
CA GLU A 55 -30.65 25.18 63.56
C GLU A 55 -29.71 25.92 64.54
N PHE A 56 -28.68 26.60 64.02
CA PHE A 56 -27.79 27.50 64.79
C PHE A 56 -27.45 28.79 64.03
N GLY A 57 -28.35 29.25 63.15
CA GLY A 57 -28.10 30.39 62.25
C GLY A 57 -29.22 31.43 62.26
N PRO A 58 -29.11 32.46 61.40
CA PRO A 58 -30.10 33.52 61.32
C PRO A 58 -31.42 33.01 60.73
N THR A 59 -32.48 33.79 60.94
CA THR A 59 -33.71 33.68 60.15
C THR A 59 -33.38 33.87 58.67
N VAL A 60 -33.76 32.91 57.84
CA VAL A 60 -33.58 32.98 56.39
C VAL A 60 -34.84 33.44 55.66
N TYR A 61 -36.01 33.24 56.29
CA TYR A 61 -37.28 33.66 55.74
C TYR A 61 -38.34 33.81 56.83
N GLN A 62 -39.21 34.81 56.70
CA GLN A 62 -40.35 35.01 57.57
C GLN A 62 -41.53 35.59 56.79
N GLU A 63 -42.72 35.06 57.06
CA GLU A 63 -43.97 35.55 56.48
C GLU A 63 -45.10 35.54 57.52
N SER A 64 -46.16 36.28 57.20
CA SER A 64 -47.41 36.27 57.96
C SER A 64 -48.60 35.84 57.11
N HIS A 65 -49.54 35.14 57.74
CA HIS A 65 -50.82 34.74 57.15
C HIS A 65 -51.98 35.19 58.05
N GLN A 66 -53.12 35.44 57.41
CA GLN A 66 -54.42 35.51 58.07
C GLN A 66 -55.22 34.28 57.64
N ALA A 67 -55.57 33.42 58.59
CA ALA A 67 -56.21 32.14 58.31
C ALA A 67 -57.56 32.03 59.02
N GLN A 68 -58.53 31.40 58.36
CA GLN A 68 -59.82 31.05 58.95
C GLN A 68 -59.77 29.62 59.47
N THR A 69 -60.12 29.44 60.73
CA THR A 69 -60.21 28.12 61.37
C THR A 69 -61.59 27.50 61.13
N ASN A 70 -61.68 26.17 61.08
CA ASN A 70 -62.98 25.47 60.98
C ASN A 70 -63.62 25.26 62.36
N ASN A 71 -64.73 24.51 62.42
CA ASN A 71 -65.48 24.20 63.65
C ASN A 71 -64.68 23.44 64.74
N ILE A 72 -63.50 22.90 64.41
CA ILE A 72 -62.59 22.21 65.33
C ILE A 72 -61.21 22.88 65.43
N GLY A 73 -61.06 24.10 64.91
CA GLY A 73 -59.84 24.91 65.01
C GLY A 73 -58.77 24.64 63.96
N ILE A 74 -59.03 23.80 62.95
CA ILE A 74 -58.05 23.52 61.88
C ILE A 74 -57.99 24.70 60.90
N PHE A 75 -56.78 25.09 60.53
CA PHE A 75 -56.50 26.01 59.44
C PHE A 75 -55.51 25.39 58.44
N ASN A 76 -55.54 25.87 57.20
CA ASN A 76 -54.60 25.48 56.15
C ASN A 76 -53.96 26.72 55.56
N VAL A 77 -52.63 26.73 55.47
CA VAL A 77 -51.86 27.78 54.79
C VAL A 77 -50.78 27.13 53.94
N ARG A 78 -50.26 27.89 52.96
CA ARG A 78 -49.11 27.47 52.16
C ARG A 78 -47.95 28.38 52.47
N ILE A 79 -46.88 27.79 53.00
CA ILE A 79 -45.68 28.53 53.32
C ILE A 79 -45.02 28.98 52.01
N GLY A 80 -44.73 30.28 51.89
CA GLY A 80 -44.24 30.91 50.66
C GLY A 80 -45.31 31.70 49.88
N GLU A 81 -46.58 31.68 50.30
CA GLU A 81 -47.67 32.49 49.73
C GLU A 81 -48.19 33.59 50.67
N GLY A 82 -47.57 33.77 51.85
CA GLY A 82 -47.97 34.78 52.83
C GLY A 82 -47.46 36.18 52.51
N GLN A 83 -47.81 37.14 53.37
CA GLN A 83 -47.20 38.47 53.35
C GLN A 83 -45.77 38.37 53.89
N ILE A 84 -44.77 38.64 53.03
CA ILE A 84 -43.35 38.50 53.37
C ILE A 84 -42.96 39.58 54.39
N LEU A 85 -42.37 39.15 55.51
CA LEU A 85 -41.83 40.03 56.54
C LEU A 85 -40.31 40.18 56.40
N SER A 86 -39.59 39.10 56.06
CA SER A 86 -38.16 39.13 55.75
C SER A 86 -37.71 37.92 54.91
N GLY A 87 -36.60 38.08 54.18
CA GLY A 87 -36.03 37.03 53.33
C GLY A 87 -36.80 36.78 52.03
N ASN A 88 -36.41 35.73 51.30
CA ASN A 88 -37.09 35.29 50.08
C ASN A 88 -37.17 33.75 50.07
N PHE A 89 -38.39 33.21 50.10
CA PHE A 89 -38.65 31.77 50.17
C PHE A 89 -37.96 30.98 49.05
N TYR A 90 -37.96 31.52 47.83
CA TYR A 90 -37.42 30.87 46.63
C TYR A 90 -35.88 30.86 46.58
N ASN A 91 -35.22 31.66 47.42
CA ASN A 91 -33.76 31.74 47.47
C ASN A 91 -33.17 31.02 48.70
N ILE A 92 -33.99 30.31 49.49
CA ILE A 92 -33.49 29.52 50.62
C ILE A 92 -32.59 28.41 50.09
N ASN A 93 -31.31 28.41 50.49
CA ASN A 93 -30.38 27.34 50.13
C ASN A 93 -30.59 26.10 51.00
N TRP A 94 -31.61 25.30 50.68
CA TRP A 94 -31.98 24.09 51.41
C TRP A 94 -30.86 23.04 51.57
N LYS A 95 -29.74 23.15 50.81
CA LYS A 95 -28.56 22.28 50.94
C LYS A 95 -27.57 22.73 52.02
N SER A 96 -27.66 23.97 52.49
CA SER A 96 -26.63 24.61 53.33
C SER A 96 -26.70 24.26 54.82
N GLY A 97 -27.63 23.39 55.23
CA GLY A 97 -27.76 22.98 56.62
C GLY A 97 -29.16 22.49 56.97
N ILE A 98 -29.36 22.26 58.26
CA ILE A 98 -30.64 21.83 58.82
C ILE A 98 -31.49 23.07 59.13
N TYR A 99 -32.73 23.08 58.64
CA TYR A 99 -33.68 24.19 58.81
C TYR A 99 -34.80 23.82 59.77
N GLN A 100 -35.26 24.80 60.55
CA GLN A 100 -36.37 24.67 61.48
C GLN A 100 -37.47 25.69 61.14
N LEU A 101 -38.72 25.27 61.32
CA LEU A 101 -39.90 26.12 61.19
C LEU A 101 -40.39 26.49 62.60
N LYS A 102 -40.29 27.78 62.94
CA LYS A 102 -40.93 28.37 64.11
C LYS A 102 -42.32 28.88 63.73
N ILE A 103 -43.31 28.54 64.55
CA ILE A 103 -44.71 28.91 64.34
C ILE A 103 -45.15 29.80 65.48
N GLU A 104 -45.77 30.92 65.15
CA GLU A 104 -46.33 31.84 66.14
C GLU A 104 -47.78 32.17 65.76
N LEU A 105 -48.67 32.20 66.76
CA LEU A 105 -50.12 32.38 66.60
C LEU A 105 -50.56 33.67 67.27
N ASP A 106 -51.35 34.47 66.57
CA ASP A 106 -52.07 35.62 67.08
C ASP A 106 -53.57 35.28 67.11
N PRO A 107 -54.12 34.87 68.27
CA PRO A 107 -55.47 34.33 68.37
C PRO A 107 -56.56 35.39 68.15
N ASP A 108 -56.24 36.68 68.35
CA ASP A 108 -57.19 37.79 68.29
C ASP A 108 -56.99 38.69 67.04
N GLY A 109 -55.96 38.42 66.23
CA GLY A 109 -55.66 39.18 65.01
C GLY A 109 -55.08 40.59 65.24
N ASN A 110 -54.57 40.88 66.45
CA ASN A 110 -54.09 42.19 66.88
C ASN A 110 -52.55 42.36 66.85
N ASN A 111 -51.84 41.50 66.12
CA ASN A 111 -50.37 41.40 66.03
C ASN A 111 -49.65 40.97 67.32
N ASN A 112 -50.37 40.35 68.27
CA ASN A 112 -49.79 39.78 69.49
C ASN A 112 -49.51 38.28 69.32
N TYR A 113 -48.32 37.95 68.84
CA TYR A 113 -47.94 36.58 68.51
C TYR A 113 -47.43 35.78 69.71
N ILE A 114 -48.02 34.60 69.92
CA ILE A 114 -47.62 33.59 70.89
C ILE A 114 -46.76 32.55 70.17
N ASN A 115 -45.56 32.26 70.69
CA ASN A 115 -44.69 31.22 70.13
C ASN A 115 -45.22 29.82 70.47
N LEU A 116 -45.54 29.02 69.45
CA LEU A 116 -46.04 27.65 69.57
C LEU A 116 -44.95 26.58 69.49
N GLY A 117 -43.69 26.98 69.36
CA GLY A 117 -42.52 26.11 69.27
C GLY A 117 -41.88 26.13 67.89
N SER A 118 -40.86 25.29 67.74
CA SER A 118 -40.12 25.11 66.49
C SER A 118 -39.97 23.62 66.20
N SER A 119 -40.07 23.24 64.92
CA SER A 119 -39.90 21.86 64.47
C SER A 119 -38.92 21.78 63.31
N LEU A 120 -38.28 20.62 63.14
CA LEU A 120 -37.37 20.36 62.04
C LEU A 120 -38.13 20.29 60.71
N LEU A 121 -37.62 20.97 59.67
CA LEU A 121 -38.08 20.75 58.30
C LEU A 121 -37.36 19.52 57.72
N SER A 122 -37.89 18.33 57.99
CA SER A 122 -37.41 17.09 57.38
C SER A 122 -37.78 17.01 55.90
N SER A 123 -36.85 16.53 55.08
CA SER A 123 -37.09 16.32 53.64
C SER A 123 -38.19 15.30 53.39
N VAL A 124 -39.16 15.64 52.54
CA VAL A 124 -40.16 14.68 52.02
C VAL A 124 -39.49 13.74 50.99
N PRO A 125 -39.95 12.49 50.81
CA PRO A 125 -39.30 11.52 49.91
C PRO A 125 -39.07 12.03 48.48
N TYR A 126 -39.99 12.83 47.94
CA TYR A 126 -39.86 13.44 46.62
C TYR A 126 -38.67 14.41 46.51
N SER A 127 -38.43 15.22 47.56
CA SER A 127 -37.29 16.15 47.65
C SER A 127 -35.94 15.45 47.85
N LEU A 128 -35.94 14.28 48.49
CA LEU A 128 -34.74 13.46 48.64
C LEU A 128 -34.35 12.83 47.29
N HIS A 129 -35.35 12.39 46.50
CA HIS A 129 -35.12 11.85 45.17
C HIS A 129 -34.64 12.91 44.18
N SER A 130 -35.22 14.12 44.19
CA SER A 130 -34.79 15.22 43.31
C SER A 130 -33.37 15.72 43.61
N SER A 131 -32.89 15.60 44.85
CA SER A 131 -31.50 15.93 45.21
C SER A 131 -30.45 15.07 44.49
N GLN A 132 -30.82 13.85 44.07
CA GLN A 132 -29.95 12.95 43.30
C GLN A 132 -30.05 13.14 41.77
N SER A 133 -31.11 13.81 41.30
CA SER A 133 -31.38 14.10 39.88
C SER A 133 -30.54 15.27 39.33
N ASP A 134 -29.83 15.97 40.20
CA ASP A 134 -29.09 17.22 39.94
C ASP A 134 -27.79 17.05 39.12
N ARG A 135 -27.62 15.92 38.42
CA ARG A 135 -26.35 15.54 37.75
C ARG A 135 -26.12 16.23 36.41
N TRP A 136 -27.16 16.77 35.79
CA TRP A 136 -27.12 17.40 34.46
C TRP A 136 -27.75 18.79 34.58
N LYS A 137 -26.93 19.80 34.90
CA LYS A 137 -27.34 21.21 34.97
C LYS A 137 -26.95 21.92 33.68
N ASN A 138 -27.76 22.88 33.25
CA ASN A 138 -27.38 23.76 32.15
C ASN A 138 -26.17 24.62 32.56
N ASP A 139 -25.25 24.85 31.63
CA ASP A 139 -24.03 25.66 31.78
C ASP A 139 -22.91 25.11 32.72
N ASP A 140 -23.13 23.96 33.37
CA ASP A 140 -22.12 23.25 34.17
C ASP A 140 -21.57 22.00 33.44
N PRO A 141 -20.25 21.70 33.51
CA PRO A 141 -19.71 20.44 33.02
C PRO A 141 -20.28 19.22 33.76
N ILE A 142 -20.73 18.21 33.01
CA ILE A 142 -21.17 16.93 33.58
C ILE A 142 -19.93 16.11 33.96
N VAL A 143 -19.59 16.08 35.25
CA VAL A 143 -18.49 15.26 35.79
C VAL A 143 -19.06 14.12 36.62
N GLN A 144 -19.17 12.93 36.02
CA GLN A 144 -19.61 11.72 36.71
C GLN A 144 -18.42 10.80 37.02
N LYS A 145 -18.26 10.46 38.30
CA LYS A 145 -17.27 9.47 38.75
C LYS A 145 -17.82 8.05 38.60
N GLY A 146 -16.91 7.11 38.34
CA GLY A 146 -17.18 5.68 38.29
C GLY A 146 -16.00 4.92 38.89
N GLN A 147 -16.27 3.73 39.42
CA GLN A 147 -15.25 2.80 39.84
C GLN A 147 -15.37 1.53 39.00
N ILE A 148 -14.22 1.03 38.53
CA ILE A 148 -14.16 -0.19 37.72
C ILE A 148 -14.66 -1.37 38.57
N ASP A 149 -15.44 -2.24 37.93
CA ASP A 149 -16.06 -3.45 38.51
C ASP A 149 -17.10 -3.22 39.62
N GLU A 150 -17.41 -1.96 39.94
CA GLU A 150 -18.48 -1.60 40.86
C GLU A 150 -19.78 -1.18 40.15
N GLY A 151 -20.91 -1.34 40.85
CA GLY A 151 -22.23 -0.95 40.36
C GLY A 151 -22.92 -2.00 39.49
N GLY A 152 -24.06 -1.61 38.93
CA GLY A 152 -24.94 -2.51 38.16
C GLY A 152 -24.30 -3.03 36.87
N ILE A 153 -24.76 -4.20 36.43
CA ILE A 153 -24.49 -4.70 35.09
C ILE A 153 -25.45 -4.00 34.13
N LEU A 154 -24.94 -3.51 33.00
CA LEU A 154 -25.79 -3.01 31.94
C LEU A 154 -26.44 -4.22 31.24
N GLU A 155 -27.70 -4.47 31.58
CA GLU A 155 -28.56 -5.41 30.87
C GLU A 155 -28.88 -4.87 29.47
N ASN A 156 -29.31 -5.75 28.56
CA ASN A 156 -29.53 -5.40 27.17
C ASN A 156 -30.45 -4.18 27.04
N PRO A 157 -29.96 -3.04 26.52
CA PRO A 157 -30.72 -1.81 26.48
C PRO A 157 -31.79 -1.80 25.37
N GLY A 158 -31.92 -2.87 24.57
CA GLY A 158 -32.85 -3.00 23.45
C GLY A 158 -32.52 -2.07 22.28
N ASP A 159 -33.39 -2.02 21.27
CA ASP A 159 -33.20 -1.23 20.03
C ASP A 159 -33.42 0.29 20.21
N GLY A 160 -32.82 1.12 19.33
CA GLY A 160 -32.97 2.59 19.33
C GLY A 160 -31.72 3.45 19.61
N THR A 161 -31.93 4.74 19.87
CA THR A 161 -30.84 5.74 20.06
C THR A 161 -30.62 6.07 21.54
N ARG A 162 -29.37 6.19 21.97
CA ARG A 162 -29.01 6.46 23.37
C ARG A 162 -27.62 7.05 23.55
N LEU A 163 -27.41 7.60 24.74
CA LEU A 163 -26.11 7.96 25.29
C LEU A 163 -25.89 7.13 26.56
N ILE A 164 -24.76 6.41 26.64
CA ILE A 164 -24.42 5.55 27.78
C ILE A 164 -23.03 5.91 28.25
N TRP A 165 -22.95 6.38 29.49
CA TRP A 165 -21.74 6.25 30.30
C TRP A 165 -21.88 4.99 31.14
N TYR A 166 -20.94 4.04 30.99
CA TYR A 166 -20.91 2.80 31.75
C TYR A 166 -19.72 2.78 32.72
N PRO A 167 -19.89 3.36 33.93
CA PRO A 167 -18.78 3.60 34.85
C PRO A 167 -18.08 2.33 35.31
N ARG A 168 -18.80 1.20 35.45
CA ARG A 168 -18.23 -0.11 35.82
C ARG A 168 -17.10 -0.56 34.90
N LYS A 169 -17.15 -0.18 33.62
CA LYS A 169 -16.10 -0.44 32.64
C LYS A 169 -15.36 0.82 32.20
N GLY A 170 -15.70 2.00 32.72
CA GLY A 170 -15.20 3.28 32.22
C GLY A 170 -15.45 3.47 30.72
N ALA A 171 -16.55 2.94 30.21
CA ALA A 171 -16.84 2.89 28.78
C ALA A 171 -17.90 3.91 28.37
N PHE A 172 -17.80 4.43 27.15
CA PHE A 172 -18.73 5.43 26.63
C PHE A 172 -19.34 4.98 25.31
N ARG A 173 -20.66 5.15 25.16
CA ARG A 173 -21.39 4.82 23.93
C ARG A 173 -22.32 5.96 23.57
N ALA A 174 -22.36 6.33 22.29
CA ALA A 174 -23.42 7.21 21.79
C ALA A 174 -23.87 6.78 20.40
N GLY A 175 -25.18 6.77 20.16
CA GLY A 175 -25.74 6.47 18.86
C GLY A 175 -26.85 5.43 18.94
N SER A 176 -27.07 4.74 17.83
CA SER A 176 -28.19 3.81 17.66
C SER A 176 -27.71 2.38 17.55
N VAL A 177 -28.41 1.44 18.19
CA VAL A 177 -28.08 0.01 18.19
C VAL A 177 -29.34 -0.81 17.94
N PHE A 178 -29.18 -1.94 17.28
CA PHE A 178 -30.19 -2.99 17.14
C PHE A 178 -29.62 -4.26 17.79
N GLY A 179 -30.40 -4.94 18.63
CA GLY A 179 -29.97 -6.13 19.36
C GLY A 179 -29.01 -5.82 20.52
N SER A 180 -28.04 -6.72 20.73
CA SER A 180 -27.24 -6.84 21.95
C SER A 180 -25.84 -6.18 21.89
N ASN A 181 -25.55 -5.34 20.89
CA ASN A 181 -24.19 -4.83 20.69
C ASN A 181 -23.71 -3.91 21.82
N TYR A 182 -24.62 -3.36 22.64
CA TYR A 182 -24.31 -2.56 23.83
C TYR A 182 -24.53 -3.33 25.15
N ASP A 183 -24.64 -4.65 25.09
CA ASP A 183 -24.71 -5.48 26.29
C ASP A 183 -23.36 -5.50 27.01
N HIS A 184 -23.39 -5.81 28.31
CA HIS A 184 -22.18 -5.95 29.11
C HIS A 184 -21.07 -6.79 28.43
N ALA A 185 -21.43 -7.89 27.76
CA ALA A 185 -20.48 -8.78 27.09
C ALA A 185 -19.80 -8.15 25.85
N GLN A 186 -20.43 -7.14 25.24
CA GLN A 186 -19.95 -6.47 24.02
C GLN A 186 -19.27 -5.12 24.30
N ILE A 187 -19.06 -4.79 25.59
CA ILE A 187 -18.38 -3.59 26.04
C ILE A 187 -17.04 -3.96 26.68
N GLY A 188 -15.94 -3.52 26.08
CA GLY A 188 -14.61 -3.62 26.65
C GLY A 188 -14.35 -2.57 27.74
N TYR A 189 -13.37 -2.80 28.60
CA TYR A 189 -12.93 -1.81 29.59
C TYR A 189 -12.33 -0.59 28.89
N LEU A 190 -12.63 0.61 29.37
CA LEU A 190 -12.08 1.89 28.90
C LEU A 190 -12.27 2.09 27.38
N SER A 191 -13.36 1.56 26.83
CA SER A 191 -13.67 1.56 25.41
C SER A 191 -14.67 2.65 25.02
N ALA A 192 -14.67 3.06 23.75
CA ALA A 192 -15.62 4.02 23.21
C ALA A 192 -16.31 3.49 21.94
N SER A 193 -17.62 3.73 21.77
CA SER A 193 -18.28 3.48 20.48
C SER A 193 -19.27 4.57 20.10
N PHE A 194 -19.28 4.96 18.83
CA PHE A 194 -20.08 6.05 18.31
C PHE A 194 -20.73 5.72 16.97
N GLY A 195 -22.04 5.92 16.84
CA GLY A 195 -22.76 5.78 15.58
C GLY A 195 -23.82 4.68 15.56
N LEU A 196 -24.03 4.06 14.40
CA LEU A 196 -25.06 3.05 14.18
C LEU A 196 -24.47 1.64 14.31
N ASN A 197 -25.04 0.80 15.18
CA ASN A 197 -24.73 -0.62 15.32
C ASN A 197 -23.23 -0.91 15.55
N THR A 198 -22.56 -0.07 16.34
CA THR A 198 -21.13 -0.21 16.62
C THR A 198 -20.86 -1.15 17.80
N THR A 199 -19.67 -1.73 17.85
CA THR A 199 -19.26 -2.64 18.94
C THR A 199 -17.78 -2.49 19.27
N SER A 200 -17.46 -2.10 20.50
CA SER A 200 -16.09 -2.07 21.03
C SER A 200 -15.97 -3.06 22.19
N ALA A 201 -15.73 -4.33 21.87
CA ALA A 201 -15.67 -5.41 22.88
C ALA A 201 -14.28 -5.56 23.51
N GLY A 202 -13.22 -5.13 22.82
CA GLY A 202 -11.86 -5.14 23.34
C GLY A 202 -11.61 -4.05 24.39
N SER A 203 -10.76 -4.33 25.37
CA SER A 203 -10.30 -3.29 26.31
C SER A 203 -9.55 -2.20 25.54
N PHE A 204 -9.78 -0.93 25.88
CA PHE A 204 -9.22 0.25 25.23
C PHE A 204 -9.61 0.43 23.75
N SER A 205 -10.59 -0.33 23.25
CA SER A 205 -10.94 -0.29 21.83
C SER A 205 -11.94 0.81 21.48
N VAL A 206 -11.92 1.24 20.21
CA VAL A 206 -12.76 2.32 19.71
C VAL A 206 -13.42 1.91 18.39
N ALA A 207 -14.75 2.08 18.30
CA ALA A 207 -15.53 1.76 17.09
C ALA A 207 -16.41 2.95 16.69
N VAL A 208 -16.25 3.47 15.48
CA VAL A 208 -16.98 4.65 15.00
C VAL A 208 -17.66 4.39 13.64
N GLY A 209 -18.87 4.89 13.47
CA GLY A 209 -19.58 4.88 12.18
C GLY A 209 -20.77 3.91 12.14
N ASN A 210 -20.92 3.16 11.05
CA ASN A 210 -22.07 2.27 10.82
C ASN A 210 -21.63 0.80 10.74
N SER A 211 -22.15 -0.04 11.62
CA SER A 211 -21.86 -1.49 11.68
C SER A 211 -20.36 -1.78 11.85
N THR A 212 -19.69 -0.94 12.64
CA THR A 212 -18.24 -1.00 12.89
C THR A 212 -17.92 -1.78 14.15
N LYS A 213 -16.92 -2.67 14.10
CA LYS A 213 -16.54 -3.55 15.21
C LYS A 213 -15.06 -3.42 15.56
N SER A 214 -14.74 -3.40 16.85
CA SER A 214 -13.38 -3.36 17.37
C SER A 214 -13.24 -4.35 18.55
N PRO A 215 -13.26 -5.67 18.30
CA PRO A 215 -13.20 -6.66 19.38
C PRO A 215 -11.77 -6.91 19.90
N GLY A 216 -10.72 -6.55 19.15
CA GLY A 216 -9.34 -6.63 19.61
C GLY A 216 -9.02 -5.66 20.74
N GLN A 217 -8.12 -6.04 21.65
CA GLN A 217 -7.61 -5.11 22.68
C GLN A 217 -6.87 -3.95 22.01
N SER A 218 -7.10 -2.72 22.47
CA SER A 218 -6.50 -1.49 21.93
C SER A 218 -6.70 -1.31 20.42
N SER A 219 -7.73 -1.92 19.84
CA SER A 219 -8.01 -1.79 18.41
C SER A 219 -8.85 -0.55 18.09
N PHE A 220 -8.73 -0.06 16.86
CA PHE A 220 -9.49 1.10 16.38
C PHE A 220 -10.19 0.77 15.05
N ALA A 221 -11.51 0.88 15.02
CA ALA A 221 -12.30 0.72 13.81
C ALA A 221 -13.14 1.98 13.51
N SER A 222 -13.15 2.44 12.26
CA SER A 222 -13.93 3.61 11.85
C SER A 222 -14.45 3.53 10.41
N GLY A 223 -15.74 3.81 10.21
CA GLY A 223 -16.35 3.95 8.90
C GLY A 223 -17.62 3.12 8.74
N ASN A 224 -17.75 2.36 7.65
CA ASN A 224 -18.94 1.55 7.37
C ASN A 224 -18.56 0.07 7.21
N GLN A 225 -19.16 -0.81 8.00
CA GLN A 225 -18.89 -2.26 8.00
C GLN A 225 -17.41 -2.61 8.21
N THR A 226 -16.70 -1.86 9.06
CA THR A 226 -15.28 -2.10 9.33
C THR A 226 -15.07 -2.97 10.56
N GLU A 227 -13.99 -3.75 10.60
CA GLU A 227 -13.70 -4.65 11.73
C GLU A 227 -12.21 -4.70 12.08
N ALA A 228 -11.84 -4.22 13.27
CA ALA A 228 -10.49 -4.30 13.82
C ALA A 228 -10.41 -5.42 14.88
N ALA A 229 -10.26 -6.65 14.40
CA ALA A 229 -10.34 -7.87 15.19
C ALA A 229 -9.04 -8.24 15.94
N GLY A 230 -7.88 -7.94 15.36
CA GLY A 230 -6.59 -8.17 16.01
C GLY A 230 -6.31 -7.22 17.18
N ASN A 231 -5.50 -7.67 18.14
CA ASN A 231 -5.02 -6.79 19.21
C ASN A 231 -4.13 -5.68 18.61
N GLY A 232 -4.39 -4.42 18.97
CA GLY A 232 -3.71 -3.25 18.43
C GLY A 232 -4.00 -2.98 16.95
N SER A 233 -4.98 -3.66 16.34
CA SER A 233 -5.26 -3.50 14.91
C SER A 233 -6.08 -2.23 14.61
N ILE A 234 -5.98 -1.77 13.37
CA ILE A 234 -6.63 -0.55 12.89
C ILE A 234 -7.42 -0.89 11.61
N ALA A 235 -8.72 -0.62 11.57
CA ALA A 235 -9.57 -0.80 10.40
C ALA A 235 -10.33 0.50 10.06
N VAL A 236 -10.04 1.14 8.93
CA VAL A 236 -10.66 2.43 8.57
C VAL A 236 -11.19 2.43 7.15
N GLY A 237 -12.43 2.88 6.94
CA GLY A 237 -13.03 3.06 5.61
C GLY A 237 -14.34 2.30 5.41
N ASN A 238 -14.48 1.57 4.31
CA ASN A 238 -15.68 0.77 4.00
C ASN A 238 -15.30 -0.70 3.86
N GLN A 239 -15.93 -1.60 4.61
CA GLN A 239 -15.67 -3.05 4.54
C GLN A 239 -14.19 -3.45 4.76
N SER A 240 -13.41 -2.60 5.42
CA SER A 240 -12.01 -2.88 5.78
C SER A 240 -11.92 -3.75 7.04
N VAL A 241 -11.10 -4.79 7.00
CA VAL A 241 -10.97 -5.79 8.07
C VAL A 241 -9.50 -6.00 8.44
N ALA A 242 -9.16 -5.79 9.71
CA ALA A 242 -7.80 -5.97 10.27
C ALA A 242 -7.80 -7.08 11.34
N VAL A 243 -7.39 -8.29 10.95
CA VAL A 243 -7.44 -9.52 11.77
C VAL A 243 -6.15 -9.78 12.51
N GLY A 244 -4.99 -9.55 11.88
CA GLY A 244 -3.69 -9.81 12.49
C GLY A 244 -3.39 -8.88 13.67
N GLN A 245 -2.56 -9.33 14.60
CA GLN A 245 -2.08 -8.46 15.68
C GLN A 245 -1.31 -7.26 15.09
N ASN A 246 -1.57 -6.06 15.58
CA ASN A 246 -0.99 -4.79 15.08
C ASN A 246 -1.19 -4.56 13.58
N SER A 247 -2.18 -5.22 12.95
CA SER A 247 -2.44 -5.07 11.52
C SER A 247 -3.20 -3.78 11.21
N VAL A 248 -3.05 -3.27 9.99
CA VAL A 248 -3.71 -2.03 9.54
C VAL A 248 -4.43 -2.29 8.22
N SER A 249 -5.73 -2.07 8.19
CA SER A 249 -6.57 -2.14 6.98
C SER A 249 -7.24 -0.79 6.72
N MET A 250 -6.94 -0.13 5.61
CA MET A 250 -7.43 1.22 5.30
C MET A 250 -7.96 1.36 3.87
N GLY A 251 -9.19 1.85 3.71
CA GLY A 251 -9.82 2.06 2.40
C GLY A 251 -11.07 1.21 2.22
N ILE A 252 -11.26 0.63 1.03
CA ILE A 252 -12.47 -0.11 0.66
C ILE A 252 -12.15 -1.60 0.50
N SER A 253 -12.89 -2.46 1.19
CA SER A 253 -12.86 -3.92 1.05
C SER A 253 -11.47 -4.54 1.23
N ASN A 254 -10.60 -3.95 2.06
CA ASN A 254 -9.26 -4.50 2.33
C ASN A 254 -9.29 -5.51 3.47
N LEU A 255 -8.34 -6.45 3.44
CA LEU A 255 -8.11 -7.45 4.48
C LEU A 255 -6.64 -7.48 4.89
N ALA A 256 -6.34 -7.04 6.11
CA ALA A 256 -5.03 -7.20 6.75
C ALA A 256 -5.07 -8.40 7.71
N LYS A 257 -4.62 -9.56 7.25
CA LYS A 257 -4.76 -10.84 7.96
C LYS A 257 -3.51 -11.27 8.72
N GLY A 258 -2.32 -11.01 8.17
CA GLY A 258 -1.05 -11.37 8.84
C GLY A 258 -0.72 -10.46 10.02
N ASP A 259 0.07 -10.94 10.96
CA ASP A 259 0.52 -10.12 12.09
C ASP A 259 1.44 -9.00 11.60
N ASN A 260 1.23 -7.77 12.08
CA ASN A 260 1.92 -6.55 11.63
C ASN A 260 1.76 -6.26 10.13
N SER A 261 0.73 -6.82 9.47
CA SER A 261 0.46 -6.59 8.06
C SER A 261 -0.27 -5.27 7.81
N VAL A 262 -0.14 -4.74 6.59
CA VAL A 262 -0.83 -3.52 6.15
C VAL A 262 -1.51 -3.76 4.80
N ALA A 263 -2.82 -3.50 4.73
CA ALA A 263 -3.58 -3.50 3.48
C ALA A 263 -4.24 -2.13 3.27
N THR A 264 -3.92 -1.43 2.17
CA THR A 264 -4.45 -0.09 1.91
C THR A 264 -4.85 0.16 0.45
N GLY A 265 -6.02 0.77 0.22
CA GLY A 265 -6.55 1.07 -1.11
C GLY A 265 -7.91 0.41 -1.36
N TYR A 266 -8.06 -0.30 -2.47
CA TYR A 266 -9.30 -1.00 -2.84
C TYR A 266 -9.07 -2.51 -3.04
N ASN A 267 -9.78 -3.33 -2.28
CA ASN A 267 -9.81 -4.79 -2.43
C ASN A 267 -8.43 -5.46 -2.37
N ASN A 268 -7.61 -5.11 -1.39
CA ASN A 268 -6.28 -5.69 -1.20
C ASN A 268 -6.26 -6.69 -0.03
N GLU A 269 -5.41 -7.70 -0.12
CA GLU A 269 -5.21 -8.70 0.93
C GLU A 269 -3.74 -8.81 1.34
N ALA A 270 -3.44 -8.47 2.60
CA ALA A 270 -2.13 -8.65 3.22
C ALA A 270 -2.19 -9.87 4.16
N ILE A 271 -1.83 -11.05 3.63
CA ILE A 271 -2.00 -12.34 4.31
C ILE A 271 -0.75 -12.76 5.08
N GLY A 272 0.44 -12.49 4.54
CA GLY A 272 1.70 -12.84 5.21
C GLY A 272 1.96 -11.98 6.46
N ASP A 273 2.64 -12.53 7.47
CA ASP A 273 3.08 -11.69 8.59
C ASP A 273 4.09 -10.65 8.09
N ALA A 274 4.00 -9.44 8.62
CA ALA A 274 4.76 -8.26 8.20
C ALA A 274 4.62 -7.93 6.69
N SER A 275 3.53 -8.36 6.05
CA SER A 275 3.27 -8.08 4.63
C SER A 275 2.64 -6.71 4.39
N PHE A 276 2.78 -6.20 3.17
CA PHE A 276 2.24 -4.91 2.75
C PHE A 276 1.54 -5.03 1.38
N ALA A 277 0.25 -4.76 1.32
CA ALA A 277 -0.53 -4.77 0.08
C ALA A 277 -1.13 -3.37 -0.16
N ALA A 278 -0.82 -2.75 -1.30
CA ALA A 278 -1.32 -1.42 -1.62
C ALA A 278 -1.70 -1.22 -3.08
N GLY A 279 -2.85 -0.57 -3.30
CA GLY A 279 -3.35 -0.24 -4.63
C GLY A 279 -4.74 -0.82 -4.86
N VAL A 280 -4.93 -1.53 -5.97
CA VAL A 280 -6.21 -2.12 -6.37
C VAL A 280 -6.02 -3.61 -6.64
N GLN A 281 -6.78 -4.47 -5.98
CA GLN A 281 -6.74 -5.92 -6.22
C GLN A 281 -5.35 -6.54 -6.03
N THR A 282 -4.60 -6.10 -5.01
CA THR A 282 -3.25 -6.61 -4.73
C THR A 282 -3.23 -7.64 -3.60
N PHE A 283 -2.35 -8.62 -3.70
CA PHE A 283 -2.23 -9.72 -2.74
C PHE A 283 -0.78 -9.88 -2.27
N ALA A 284 -0.55 -9.78 -0.96
CA ALA A 284 0.76 -9.98 -0.34
C ALA A 284 0.70 -11.23 0.55
N MET A 285 1.06 -12.38 -0.01
CA MET A 285 0.76 -13.70 0.58
C MET A 285 1.85 -14.27 1.49
N THR A 286 3.10 -13.85 1.34
CA THR A 286 4.24 -14.47 2.05
C THR A 286 4.79 -13.59 3.15
N TYR A 287 5.54 -14.20 4.09
CA TYR A 287 6.18 -13.48 5.17
C TYR A 287 7.08 -12.34 4.63
N GLY A 288 6.77 -11.12 5.05
CA GLY A 288 7.48 -9.91 4.67
C GLY A 288 7.35 -9.49 3.21
N SER A 289 6.36 -10.00 2.46
CA SER A 289 6.16 -9.58 1.05
C SER A 289 5.50 -8.21 0.94
N ALA A 290 5.88 -7.45 -0.08
CA ALA A 290 5.22 -6.21 -0.46
C ALA A 290 4.69 -6.25 -1.90
N THR A 291 3.41 -5.94 -2.09
CA THR A 291 2.75 -5.91 -3.39
C THR A 291 2.11 -4.55 -3.63
N PHE A 292 2.38 -3.96 -4.79
CA PHE A 292 1.88 -2.65 -5.20
C PHE A 292 1.15 -2.72 -6.55
N GLY A 293 0.39 -1.67 -6.86
CA GLY A 293 -0.13 -1.42 -8.21
C GLY A 293 -1.55 -1.91 -8.40
N THR A 294 -1.81 -2.56 -9.54
CA THR A 294 -3.15 -2.94 -9.97
C THR A 294 -3.14 -4.33 -10.60
N TYR A 295 -4.08 -5.19 -10.21
CA TYR A 295 -4.27 -6.55 -10.74
C TYR A 295 -2.95 -7.32 -11.01
N PRO A 296 -2.05 -7.46 -10.02
CA PRO A 296 -0.87 -8.29 -10.15
C PRO A 296 -1.25 -9.75 -10.45
N ASN A 297 -0.39 -10.43 -11.20
CA ASN A 297 -0.51 -11.87 -11.37
C ASN A 297 0.08 -12.55 -10.14
N VAL A 298 -0.80 -13.03 -9.26
CA VAL A 298 -0.42 -13.62 -7.96
C VAL A 298 -0.87 -15.07 -7.86
N GLN A 299 -0.20 -15.97 -8.59
CA GLN A 299 -0.35 -17.41 -8.40
C GLN A 299 0.66 -17.92 -7.36
N ASP A 300 0.70 -17.34 -6.15
CA ASP A 300 1.66 -17.81 -5.13
C ASP A 300 1.11 -19.11 -4.56
N ASN A 301 1.97 -20.12 -4.53
CA ASN A 301 1.73 -21.32 -3.74
C ASN A 301 2.56 -21.17 -2.46
N SER A 302 2.20 -20.20 -1.62
CA SER A 302 2.91 -19.98 -0.36
C SER A 302 2.68 -21.18 0.55
N ASN A 303 3.74 -21.73 1.13
CA ASN A 303 3.62 -22.81 2.12
C ASN A 303 3.01 -22.35 3.46
N GLY A 304 2.73 -21.06 3.61
CA GLY A 304 2.09 -20.44 4.77
C GLY A 304 2.47 -18.97 4.92
N PRO A 305 1.73 -18.20 5.74
CA PRO A 305 1.91 -16.75 5.87
C PRO A 305 3.06 -16.34 6.79
N THR A 306 3.56 -17.27 7.62
CA THR A 306 4.49 -16.96 8.71
C THR A 306 5.96 -17.17 8.31
N LYS A 307 6.89 -16.61 9.10
CA LYS A 307 8.34 -16.83 8.95
C LYS A 307 8.77 -18.31 8.83
N ALA A 308 8.05 -19.23 9.48
CA ALA A 308 8.37 -20.66 9.44
C ALA A 308 8.20 -21.32 8.06
N HIS A 309 7.43 -20.70 7.15
CA HIS A 309 7.06 -21.25 5.85
C HIS A 309 7.81 -20.62 4.67
N VAL A 310 8.84 -19.83 4.97
CA VAL A 310 9.63 -19.09 3.98
C VAL A 310 10.34 -20.04 3.01
N THR A 311 10.24 -19.75 1.71
CA THR A 311 10.96 -20.47 0.66
C THR A 311 11.82 -19.54 -0.20
N PRO A 312 12.87 -20.07 -0.88
CA PRO A 312 13.68 -19.28 -1.81
C PRO A 312 12.88 -18.70 -2.99
N ASN A 313 11.73 -19.29 -3.32
CA ASN A 313 10.90 -18.88 -4.46
C ASN A 313 9.74 -17.97 -4.05
N ASP A 314 9.64 -17.58 -2.78
CA ASP A 314 8.63 -16.62 -2.35
C ASP A 314 8.81 -15.31 -3.11
N ARG A 315 7.71 -14.77 -3.66
CA ARG A 315 7.68 -13.40 -4.13
C ARG A 315 7.64 -12.46 -2.93
N ILE A 316 8.69 -11.67 -2.79
CA ILE A 316 8.85 -10.72 -1.67
C ILE A 316 8.61 -9.28 -2.09
N PHE A 317 8.67 -8.98 -3.39
CA PHE A 317 8.31 -7.68 -3.93
C PHE A 317 7.68 -7.82 -5.31
N GLN A 318 6.53 -7.20 -5.49
CA GLN A 318 5.79 -7.25 -6.75
C GLN A 318 5.13 -5.89 -7.06
N ILE A 319 5.13 -5.52 -8.34
CA ILE A 319 4.34 -4.40 -8.86
C ILE A 319 3.44 -4.92 -9.96
N GLY A 320 2.13 -4.94 -9.69
CA GLY A 320 1.10 -5.26 -10.66
C GLY A 320 0.82 -4.10 -11.61
N ASN A 321 0.70 -4.41 -12.89
CA ASN A 321 0.28 -3.49 -13.95
C ASN A 321 -0.83 -4.08 -14.83
N GLY A 322 -1.60 -5.02 -14.28
CA GLY A 322 -2.76 -5.60 -14.94
C GLY A 322 -3.93 -4.61 -15.02
N SER A 323 -4.84 -4.84 -15.97
CA SER A 323 -5.99 -3.95 -16.21
C SER A 323 -7.32 -4.47 -15.67
N GLY A 324 -7.38 -5.72 -15.22
CA GLY A 324 -8.57 -6.33 -14.63
C GLY A 324 -8.35 -7.78 -14.20
N ASP A 325 -9.37 -8.41 -13.64
CA ASP A 325 -9.32 -9.79 -13.11
C ASP A 325 -8.95 -10.85 -14.17
N GLN A 326 -9.14 -10.53 -15.45
CA GLN A 326 -8.80 -11.41 -16.59
C GLN A 326 -7.51 -10.99 -17.32
N ASP A 327 -6.89 -9.88 -16.90
CA ASP A 327 -5.67 -9.33 -17.51
C ASP A 327 -4.66 -9.02 -16.40
N LEU A 328 -4.26 -10.07 -15.69
CA LEU A 328 -3.30 -10.00 -14.60
C LEU A 328 -1.87 -9.87 -15.15
N SER A 329 -1.13 -8.88 -14.67
CA SER A 329 0.24 -8.65 -15.14
C SER A 329 1.15 -8.08 -14.07
N ASN A 330 2.42 -8.47 -14.12
CA ASN A 330 3.49 -7.98 -13.26
C ASN A 330 4.50 -7.16 -14.07
N ALA A 331 4.70 -5.91 -13.67
CA ALA A 331 5.78 -5.07 -14.15
C ALA A 331 7.12 -5.48 -13.54
N ILE A 332 7.11 -5.82 -12.24
CA ILE A 332 8.29 -6.25 -11.48
C ILE A 332 7.91 -7.44 -10.60
N THR A 333 8.77 -8.45 -10.59
CA THR A 333 8.73 -9.58 -9.65
C THR A 333 10.12 -9.78 -9.04
N ILE A 334 10.23 -9.81 -7.71
CA ILE A 334 11.47 -10.16 -7.01
C ILE A 334 11.22 -11.35 -6.09
N LEU A 335 12.02 -12.39 -6.29
CA LEU A 335 12.01 -13.59 -5.45
C LEU A 335 12.97 -13.44 -4.27
N ARG A 336 12.71 -14.19 -3.19
CA ARG A 336 13.56 -14.20 -2.00
C ARG A 336 15.00 -14.64 -2.26
N ASN A 337 15.22 -15.50 -3.26
CA ASN A 337 16.56 -15.91 -3.71
C ASN A 337 17.30 -14.85 -4.55
N GLY A 338 16.71 -13.67 -4.74
CA GLY A 338 17.33 -12.54 -5.45
C GLY A 338 17.09 -12.53 -6.96
N LYS A 339 16.31 -13.47 -7.51
CA LYS A 339 15.94 -13.46 -8.93
C LYS A 339 14.90 -12.37 -9.22
N VAL A 340 15.15 -11.56 -10.25
CA VAL A 340 14.33 -10.41 -10.61
C VAL A 340 13.77 -10.58 -12.02
N GLY A 341 12.46 -10.43 -12.17
CA GLY A 341 11.75 -10.33 -13.44
C GLY A 341 11.32 -8.89 -13.70
N LEU A 342 11.60 -8.38 -14.90
CA LEU A 342 11.20 -7.05 -15.35
C LEU A 342 10.40 -7.16 -16.65
N GLY A 343 9.13 -6.75 -16.60
CA GLY A 343 8.24 -6.67 -17.77
C GLY A 343 7.97 -7.98 -18.49
N ASN A 344 8.24 -9.13 -17.87
CA ASN A 344 8.01 -10.47 -18.44
C ASN A 344 6.74 -11.15 -17.90
N ASN A 345 6.00 -10.52 -16.98
CA ASN A 345 4.95 -11.17 -16.20
C ASN A 345 5.40 -12.52 -15.58
N ALA A 346 6.72 -12.73 -15.39
CA ALA A 346 7.24 -13.99 -14.91
C ALA A 346 6.97 -14.10 -13.40
N LEU A 347 6.28 -15.18 -13.05
CA LEU A 347 6.01 -15.54 -11.66
C LEU A 347 7.25 -16.12 -10.96
N LEU A 348 8.12 -16.76 -11.74
CA LEU A 348 9.36 -17.39 -11.30
C LEU A 348 10.48 -17.03 -12.28
N PRO A 349 11.04 -15.82 -12.21
CA PRO A 349 12.23 -15.43 -12.97
C PRO A 349 13.31 -16.50 -12.82
N GLN A 350 13.94 -16.90 -13.92
CA GLN A 350 14.91 -18.00 -13.91
C GLN A 350 16.33 -17.53 -13.59
N TYR A 351 16.60 -16.26 -13.86
CA TYR A 351 17.90 -15.63 -13.70
C TYR A 351 17.85 -14.49 -12.67
N ILE A 352 19.02 -14.03 -12.22
CA ILE A 352 19.13 -12.87 -11.34
C ILE A 352 18.47 -11.64 -11.98
N LEU A 353 18.63 -11.48 -13.30
CA LEU A 353 17.94 -10.47 -14.10
C LEU A 353 17.31 -11.13 -15.32
N ASP A 354 15.98 -11.16 -15.36
CA ASP A 354 15.16 -11.73 -16.41
C ASP A 354 14.27 -10.62 -17.00
N VAL A 355 14.49 -10.26 -18.26
CA VAL A 355 13.81 -9.12 -18.91
C VAL A 355 12.90 -9.65 -20.03
N GLY A 356 11.62 -9.27 -20.00
CA GLY A 356 10.57 -9.71 -20.94
C GLY A 356 10.64 -9.12 -22.34
N GLY A 357 11.83 -8.71 -22.77
CA GLY A 357 12.05 -8.02 -24.02
C GLY A 357 13.50 -7.58 -24.16
N ARG A 358 13.75 -6.62 -25.06
CA ARG A 358 15.09 -6.07 -25.27
C ARG A 358 15.41 -5.06 -24.18
N ALA A 359 16.47 -5.32 -23.41
CA ALA A 359 17.06 -4.31 -22.55
C ALA A 359 17.70 -3.21 -23.40
N ARG A 360 17.51 -1.95 -23.01
CA ARG A 360 18.21 -0.79 -23.59
C ARG A 360 19.27 -0.32 -22.59
N ILE A 361 20.53 -0.34 -22.99
CA ILE A 361 21.65 0.23 -22.22
C ILE A 361 22.00 1.58 -22.84
N GLN A 362 21.99 2.63 -22.02
CA GLN A 362 22.16 4.01 -22.44
C GLN A 362 23.16 4.71 -21.52
N HIS A 363 23.95 5.64 -22.07
CA HIS A 363 24.83 6.50 -21.28
C HIS A 363 24.19 7.87 -21.09
N LYS A 364 24.67 8.63 -20.09
CA LYS A 364 24.32 10.02 -19.88
C LYS A 364 25.60 10.87 -19.89
N GLY A 365 25.72 11.81 -20.82
CA GLY A 365 26.91 12.65 -20.97
C GLY A 365 28.01 11.96 -21.80
N ASN A 366 29.28 12.25 -21.50
CA ASN A 366 30.43 11.90 -22.34
C ASN A 366 30.99 10.47 -22.16
N SER A 367 30.18 9.52 -21.68
CA SER A 367 30.59 8.13 -21.48
C SER A 367 30.03 7.22 -22.58
N SER A 368 30.52 5.98 -22.70
CA SER A 368 29.94 4.98 -23.59
C SER A 368 28.85 4.14 -22.89
N ALA A 369 27.83 3.72 -23.65
CA ALA A 369 26.85 2.76 -23.16
C ALA A 369 27.43 1.33 -23.21
N GLY A 370 27.26 0.55 -22.15
CA GLY A 370 27.69 -0.85 -22.15
C GLY A 370 27.64 -1.53 -20.78
N ILE A 371 28.28 -2.69 -20.70
CA ILE A 371 28.31 -3.57 -19.53
C ILE A 371 29.77 -3.80 -19.14
N TYR A 372 30.10 -3.53 -17.88
CA TYR A 372 31.39 -3.86 -17.29
C TYR A 372 31.40 -5.27 -16.70
N PHE A 373 32.54 -5.94 -16.82
CA PHE A 373 32.83 -7.23 -16.24
C PHE A 373 34.04 -7.11 -15.33
N ASN A 374 33.91 -7.66 -14.13
CA ASN A 374 34.97 -7.64 -13.13
C ASN A 374 35.75 -8.94 -13.12
N THR A 375 37.01 -8.87 -12.70
CA THR A 375 37.82 -10.04 -12.36
C THR A 375 37.29 -10.72 -11.10
N SER A 376 37.84 -11.90 -10.78
CA SER A 376 37.61 -12.57 -9.49
C SER A 376 38.03 -11.74 -8.27
N GLN A 377 38.85 -10.68 -8.46
CA GLN A 377 39.25 -9.73 -7.43
C GLN A 377 38.34 -8.48 -7.37
N GLN A 378 37.20 -8.51 -8.06
CA GLN A 378 36.20 -7.42 -8.10
C GLN A 378 36.69 -6.10 -8.72
N THR A 379 37.74 -6.15 -9.54
CA THR A 379 38.22 -5.01 -10.33
C THR A 379 37.63 -5.06 -11.73
N ALA A 380 37.14 -3.94 -12.26
CA ALA A 380 36.69 -3.86 -13.66
C ALA A 380 37.87 -4.14 -14.60
N ASP A 381 37.69 -5.09 -15.52
CA ASP A 381 38.76 -5.54 -16.44
C ASP A 381 38.29 -5.64 -17.89
N ALA A 382 36.99 -5.91 -18.08
CA ALA A 382 36.40 -5.99 -19.40
C ALA A 382 35.16 -5.10 -19.51
N PHE A 383 34.92 -4.60 -20.72
CA PHE A 383 33.75 -3.82 -21.07
C PHE A 383 33.24 -4.25 -22.45
N VAL A 384 31.93 -4.40 -22.56
CA VAL A 384 31.26 -4.60 -23.85
C VAL A 384 30.26 -3.48 -24.04
N GLY A 385 30.42 -2.74 -25.14
CA GLY A 385 29.58 -1.57 -25.38
C GLY A 385 30.11 -0.69 -26.49
N MET A 386 29.65 0.55 -26.47
CA MET A 386 30.00 1.56 -27.46
C MET A 386 31.47 1.95 -27.31
N LYS A 387 32.22 1.89 -28.41
CA LYS A 387 33.55 2.49 -28.53
C LYS A 387 33.45 3.95 -28.94
N GLN A 388 32.57 4.23 -29.89
CA GLN A 388 32.14 5.53 -30.42
C GLN A 388 30.66 5.40 -30.80
N ASP A 389 30.02 6.49 -31.21
CA ASP A 389 28.58 6.51 -31.53
C ASP A 389 28.19 5.54 -32.65
N ASP A 390 29.12 5.16 -33.52
CA ASP A 390 28.96 4.27 -34.67
C ASP A 390 29.73 2.95 -34.52
N GLN A 391 30.28 2.65 -33.33
CA GLN A 391 31.14 1.50 -33.09
C GLN A 391 30.79 0.76 -31.80
N VAL A 392 30.63 -0.55 -31.88
CA VAL A 392 30.40 -1.44 -30.72
C VAL A 392 31.49 -2.50 -30.65
N GLY A 393 31.97 -2.83 -29.45
CA GLY A 393 33.06 -3.79 -29.33
C GLY A 393 33.31 -4.36 -27.95
N PHE A 394 34.46 -5.03 -27.84
CA PHE A 394 34.99 -5.67 -26.65
C PHE A 394 36.30 -5.00 -26.23
N TYR A 395 36.31 -4.47 -25.02
CA TYR A 395 37.45 -3.84 -24.37
C TYR A 395 37.96 -4.75 -23.25
N LEU A 396 39.22 -5.17 -23.32
CA LEU A 396 39.86 -6.03 -22.32
C LEU A 396 41.35 -5.67 -22.20
N GLY A 397 41.92 -5.77 -21.00
CA GLY A 397 43.35 -5.51 -20.78
C GLY A 397 43.75 -4.08 -21.16
N ASN A 398 42.91 -3.11 -20.77
CA ASN A 398 43.09 -1.68 -21.02
C ASN A 398 43.09 -1.27 -22.51
N SER A 399 42.47 -2.05 -23.41
CA SER A 399 42.32 -1.66 -24.82
C SER A 399 41.13 -2.31 -25.54
N TRP A 400 40.66 -1.67 -26.62
CA TRP A 400 39.70 -2.25 -27.56
C TRP A 400 40.39 -3.32 -28.41
N ASN A 401 39.94 -4.57 -28.28
CA ASN A 401 40.59 -5.70 -28.97
C ASN A 401 39.79 -6.17 -30.19
N PHE A 402 38.48 -5.95 -30.19
CA PHE A 402 37.57 -6.25 -31.30
C PHE A 402 36.43 -5.26 -31.33
N TRP A 403 36.07 -4.73 -32.49
CA TRP A 403 34.87 -3.89 -32.65
C TRP A 403 34.33 -3.95 -34.09
N VAL A 404 33.06 -3.60 -34.22
CA VAL A 404 32.34 -3.49 -35.48
C VAL A 404 31.85 -2.06 -35.65
N THR A 405 31.96 -1.52 -36.85
CA THR A 405 31.46 -0.20 -37.24
C THR A 405 30.06 -0.29 -37.85
N ALA A 406 29.34 0.83 -37.92
CA ALA A 406 27.99 0.89 -38.46
C ALA A 406 27.87 0.47 -39.94
N ASP A 407 28.94 0.60 -40.72
CA ASP A 407 29.05 0.19 -42.12
C ASP A 407 29.45 -1.29 -42.31
N GLY A 408 29.61 -2.04 -41.21
CA GLY A 408 29.81 -3.50 -41.23
C GLY A 408 31.26 -3.97 -41.21
N HIS A 409 32.24 -3.06 -41.13
CA HIS A 409 33.64 -3.46 -40.98
C HIS A 409 33.92 -4.03 -39.60
N CYS A 410 34.76 -5.06 -39.57
CA CYS A 410 35.16 -5.78 -38.38
C CYS A 410 36.67 -5.59 -38.16
N PHE A 411 37.04 -5.04 -37.01
CA PHE A 411 38.43 -4.78 -36.65
C PHE A 411 38.84 -5.68 -35.50
N SER A 412 40.00 -6.31 -35.63
CA SER A 412 40.71 -6.98 -34.53
C SER A 412 42.09 -6.36 -34.36
N LYS A 413 42.52 -6.15 -33.11
CA LYS A 413 43.82 -5.52 -32.82
C LYS A 413 45.01 -6.32 -33.34
N LEU A 414 44.86 -7.64 -33.43
CA LEU A 414 45.82 -8.59 -34.00
C LEU A 414 45.09 -9.55 -34.96
N GLY A 415 45.86 -10.34 -35.70
CA GLY A 415 45.29 -11.35 -36.60
C GLY A 415 44.57 -12.50 -35.88
N SER A 416 43.65 -13.14 -36.59
CA SER A 416 42.89 -14.30 -36.10
C SER A 416 43.75 -15.57 -36.15
N LEU A 417 43.87 -16.26 -35.02
CA LEU A 417 44.47 -17.59 -34.95
C LEU A 417 43.37 -18.64 -35.09
N ALA A 418 43.49 -19.53 -36.08
CA ALA A 418 42.56 -20.64 -36.27
C ALA A 418 43.13 -21.94 -35.68
N GLN A 419 42.32 -22.65 -34.88
CA GLN A 419 42.73 -23.93 -34.29
C GLN A 419 42.85 -25.01 -35.37
N SER A 420 44.05 -25.56 -35.55
CA SER A 420 44.38 -26.47 -36.67
C SER A 420 45.12 -27.73 -36.21
N ASP A 421 45.02 -28.08 -34.93
CA ASP A 421 45.69 -29.23 -34.31
C ASP A 421 45.23 -30.57 -34.94
N ARG A 422 46.17 -31.50 -35.17
CA ARG A 422 45.89 -32.81 -35.78
C ARG A 422 44.81 -33.60 -35.03
N ARG A 423 44.72 -33.46 -33.70
CA ARG A 423 43.74 -34.19 -32.85
C ARG A 423 42.29 -33.79 -33.11
N LEU A 424 42.05 -32.67 -33.77
CA LEU A 424 40.71 -32.16 -34.08
C LEU A 424 40.23 -32.59 -35.46
N LYS A 425 41.06 -33.33 -36.21
CA LYS A 425 40.85 -33.68 -37.61
C LYS A 425 41.00 -35.18 -37.80
N ARG A 426 40.28 -35.72 -38.78
CA ARG A 426 40.35 -37.12 -39.20
C ARG A 426 40.19 -37.20 -40.70
N ASP A 427 40.35 -38.41 -41.25
CA ASP A 427 40.09 -38.70 -42.67
C ASP A 427 40.91 -37.80 -43.62
N PHE A 428 42.23 -37.73 -43.37
CA PHE A 428 43.14 -36.91 -44.15
C PHE A 428 43.27 -37.44 -45.58
N ALA A 429 43.08 -36.57 -46.56
CA ALA A 429 43.31 -36.83 -47.97
C ALA A 429 44.16 -35.68 -48.57
N ASP A 430 45.05 -36.03 -49.49
CA ASP A 430 45.88 -35.05 -50.18
C ASP A 430 45.03 -34.22 -51.16
N LEU A 431 45.34 -32.93 -51.29
CA LEU A 431 44.70 -32.08 -52.28
C LEU A 431 45.41 -32.25 -53.63
N THR A 432 44.63 -32.52 -54.68
CA THR A 432 45.14 -32.72 -56.04
C THR A 432 44.45 -31.79 -57.03
N ASN A 433 45.14 -31.46 -58.13
CA ASN A 433 44.67 -30.55 -59.18
C ASN A 433 44.36 -29.14 -58.66
N SER A 434 45.09 -28.71 -57.62
CA SER A 434 44.82 -27.42 -56.98
C SER A 434 45.16 -26.27 -57.93
N LEU A 435 46.23 -26.38 -58.72
CA LEU A 435 46.62 -25.37 -59.72
C LEU A 435 45.52 -25.16 -60.75
N THR A 436 44.98 -26.24 -61.32
CA THR A 436 43.88 -26.17 -62.28
C THR A 436 42.62 -25.54 -61.65
N LYS A 437 42.27 -25.93 -60.43
CA LYS A 437 41.09 -25.37 -59.75
C LYS A 437 41.24 -23.89 -59.43
N ILE A 438 42.38 -23.46 -58.87
CA ILE A 438 42.64 -22.06 -58.52
C ILE A 438 42.70 -21.17 -59.77
N THR A 439 43.37 -21.63 -60.83
CA THR A 439 43.46 -20.88 -62.10
C THR A 439 42.11 -20.77 -62.84
N SER A 440 41.11 -21.56 -62.46
CA SER A 440 39.74 -21.45 -62.99
C SER A 440 38.90 -20.37 -62.28
N ILE A 441 39.35 -19.83 -61.14
CA ILE A 441 38.65 -18.77 -60.41
C ILE A 441 39.11 -17.40 -60.90
N LYS A 442 38.16 -16.46 -61.00
CA LYS A 442 38.44 -15.06 -61.36
C LYS A 442 38.39 -14.16 -60.13
N GLY A 443 39.37 -13.26 -60.05
CA GLY A 443 39.34 -12.12 -59.13
C GLY A 443 38.64 -10.93 -59.78
N TYR A 444 37.85 -10.21 -58.98
CA TYR A 444 37.09 -9.04 -59.42
C TYR A 444 37.38 -7.85 -58.50
N ASN A 445 37.36 -6.65 -59.08
CA ASN A 445 37.16 -5.43 -58.32
C ASN A 445 35.67 -5.05 -58.40
N TYR A 446 35.08 -4.68 -57.27
CA TYR A 446 33.64 -4.40 -57.19
C TYR A 446 33.32 -3.29 -56.19
N TYR A 447 32.11 -2.76 -56.32
CA TYR A 447 31.49 -1.85 -55.35
C TYR A 447 30.26 -2.52 -54.75
N MET A 448 29.95 -2.20 -53.51
CA MET A 448 28.76 -2.72 -52.84
C MET A 448 27.50 -2.01 -53.36
N ILE A 449 26.44 -2.76 -53.64
CA ILE A 449 25.17 -2.19 -54.12
C ILE A 449 24.42 -1.45 -53.00
N ASP A 450 24.51 -1.93 -51.75
CA ASP A 450 23.87 -1.28 -50.61
C ASP A 450 24.60 0.05 -50.28
N PRO A 451 23.94 1.22 -50.40
CA PRO A 451 24.59 2.51 -50.16
C PRO A 451 24.93 2.75 -48.68
N LYS A 452 24.50 1.89 -47.75
CA LYS A 452 24.75 2.03 -46.31
C LYS A 452 26.06 1.39 -45.84
N VAL A 453 26.70 0.60 -46.68
CA VAL A 453 28.01 0.01 -46.38
C VAL A 453 29.10 0.76 -47.12
N ASP A 454 30.36 0.46 -46.81
CA ASP A 454 31.53 1.05 -47.46
C ASP A 454 31.46 0.96 -48.99
N GLN A 455 31.56 2.12 -49.64
CA GLN A 455 31.49 2.30 -51.10
C GLN A 455 32.88 2.40 -51.74
N SER A 456 33.95 2.15 -50.99
CA SER A 456 35.29 2.06 -51.55
C SER A 456 35.44 0.84 -52.47
N LEU A 457 36.36 0.92 -53.43
CA LEU A 457 36.64 -0.18 -54.34
C LEU A 457 37.16 -1.40 -53.55
N GLN A 458 36.43 -2.50 -53.63
CA GLN A 458 36.79 -3.76 -52.99
C GLN A 458 37.35 -4.75 -54.02
N THR A 459 38.12 -5.74 -53.55
CA THR A 459 38.66 -6.83 -54.38
C THR A 459 38.28 -8.17 -53.76
N GLY A 460 37.85 -9.12 -54.59
CA GLY A 460 37.48 -10.44 -54.11
C GLY A 460 37.05 -11.37 -55.24
N VAL A 461 36.26 -12.38 -54.89
CA VAL A 461 35.70 -13.39 -55.81
C VAL A 461 34.19 -13.44 -55.68
N ILE A 462 33.52 -13.96 -56.72
CA ILE A 462 32.08 -14.20 -56.70
C ILE A 462 31.79 -15.56 -56.08
N ALA A 463 30.96 -15.60 -55.03
CA ALA A 463 30.72 -16.82 -54.27
C ALA A 463 30.11 -17.96 -55.10
N GLN A 464 29.25 -17.64 -56.06
CA GLN A 464 28.62 -18.59 -56.98
C GLN A 464 29.67 -19.29 -57.85
N GLU A 465 30.65 -18.54 -58.38
CA GLU A 465 31.72 -19.12 -59.21
C GLU A 465 32.66 -20.00 -58.37
N VAL A 466 32.94 -19.60 -57.13
CA VAL A 466 33.75 -20.42 -56.21
C VAL A 466 33.01 -21.71 -55.85
N GLU A 467 31.70 -21.68 -55.67
CA GLU A 467 30.90 -22.85 -55.29
C GLU A 467 30.94 -23.96 -56.34
N GLU A 468 30.99 -23.62 -57.63
CA GLU A 468 31.12 -24.59 -58.72
C GLU A 468 32.44 -25.39 -58.65
N ILE A 469 33.49 -24.80 -58.08
CA ILE A 469 34.85 -25.36 -58.04
C ILE A 469 35.20 -25.93 -56.65
N PHE A 470 34.84 -25.21 -55.60
CA PHE A 470 35.07 -25.50 -54.18
C PHE A 470 33.76 -25.35 -53.37
N PRO A 471 32.76 -26.23 -53.59
CA PRO A 471 31.48 -26.15 -52.90
C PRO A 471 31.62 -26.20 -51.36
N GLU A 472 32.65 -26.86 -50.85
CA GLU A 472 32.96 -26.94 -49.42
C GLU A 472 33.39 -25.60 -48.80
N LEU A 473 33.89 -24.67 -49.61
CA LEU A 473 34.35 -23.34 -49.18
C LEU A 473 33.25 -22.28 -49.26
N VAL A 474 32.06 -22.62 -49.76
CA VAL A 474 30.93 -21.69 -49.85
C VAL A 474 29.84 -22.12 -48.88
N LYS A 475 29.29 -21.14 -48.16
CA LYS A 475 28.12 -21.33 -47.29
C LYS A 475 26.98 -20.47 -47.76
N THR A 476 25.78 -21.04 -47.80
CA THR A 476 24.54 -20.34 -48.11
C THR A 476 23.74 -20.17 -46.82
N ASP A 477 23.31 -18.95 -46.52
CA ASP A 477 22.47 -18.68 -45.35
C ASP A 477 20.98 -18.97 -45.64
N LYS A 478 20.13 -18.72 -44.65
CA LYS A 478 18.68 -18.96 -44.73
C LYS A 478 17.96 -18.10 -45.78
N ASP A 479 18.55 -16.97 -46.15
CA ASP A 479 17.99 -16.01 -47.10
C ASP A 479 18.56 -16.22 -48.52
N GLY A 480 19.40 -17.25 -48.69
CA GLY A 480 20.02 -17.62 -49.97
C GLY A 480 21.32 -16.89 -50.27
N MET A 481 21.83 -16.07 -49.35
CA MET A 481 23.09 -15.34 -49.55
C MET A 481 24.29 -16.26 -49.39
N LYS A 482 25.24 -16.17 -50.32
CA LYS A 482 26.43 -17.02 -50.36
C LYS A 482 27.66 -16.28 -49.84
N SER A 483 28.45 -16.94 -49.01
CA SER A 483 29.69 -16.43 -48.41
C SER A 483 30.85 -17.37 -48.68
N VAL A 484 32.03 -16.82 -48.97
CA VAL A 484 33.25 -17.57 -49.29
C VAL A 484 34.19 -17.64 -48.08
N ASN A 485 34.68 -18.85 -47.77
CA ASN A 485 35.79 -19.05 -46.86
C ASN A 485 37.13 -18.81 -47.57
N TYR A 486 37.54 -17.55 -47.65
CA TYR A 486 38.83 -17.15 -48.25
C TYR A 486 40.03 -17.86 -47.61
N THR A 487 40.01 -18.11 -46.30
CA THR A 487 41.12 -18.82 -45.63
C THR A 487 41.25 -20.27 -46.07
N GLY A 488 40.15 -20.90 -46.48
CA GLY A 488 40.14 -22.26 -47.02
C GLY A 488 40.74 -22.38 -48.42
N LEU A 489 40.93 -21.27 -49.14
CA LEU A 489 41.67 -21.25 -50.40
C LEU A 489 43.19 -21.37 -50.18
N ILE A 490 43.70 -21.04 -48.99
CA ILE A 490 45.14 -21.02 -48.70
C ILE A 490 45.78 -22.42 -48.89
N PRO A 491 45.22 -23.53 -48.36
CA PRO A 491 45.75 -24.87 -48.65
C PRO A 491 45.82 -25.19 -50.15
N HIS A 492 44.78 -24.82 -50.92
CA HIS A 492 44.81 -25.00 -52.37
C HIS A 492 45.89 -24.14 -53.02
N LEU A 493 46.05 -22.88 -52.63
CA LEU A 493 47.13 -22.01 -53.11
C LEU A 493 48.52 -22.60 -52.81
N ILE A 494 48.72 -23.19 -51.63
CA ILE A 494 49.96 -23.86 -51.26
C ILE A 494 50.24 -25.05 -52.20
N GLU A 495 49.26 -25.92 -52.41
CA GLU A 495 49.44 -27.07 -53.31
C GLU A 495 49.54 -26.64 -54.78
N SER A 496 48.82 -25.61 -55.23
CA SER A 496 48.97 -25.02 -56.57
C SER A 496 50.40 -24.54 -56.83
N VAL A 497 51.05 -23.90 -55.84
CA VAL A 497 52.44 -23.45 -55.98
C VAL A 497 53.40 -24.64 -56.04
N LYS A 498 53.13 -25.72 -55.31
CA LYS A 498 53.92 -26.96 -55.38
C LYS A 498 53.77 -27.65 -56.72
N GLU A 499 52.54 -27.76 -57.23
CA GLU A 499 52.22 -28.29 -58.58
C GLU A 499 52.92 -27.45 -59.66
N LEU A 500 52.78 -26.11 -59.62
CA LEU A 500 53.43 -25.19 -60.56
C LEU A 500 54.96 -25.28 -60.52
N LYS A 501 55.55 -25.49 -59.33
CA LYS A 501 57.00 -25.72 -59.20
C LYS A 501 57.41 -27.03 -59.87
N ALA A 502 56.62 -28.09 -59.73
CA ALA A 502 56.90 -29.37 -60.36
C ALA A 502 56.85 -29.26 -61.90
N GLU A 503 55.83 -28.62 -62.45
CA GLU A 503 55.72 -28.35 -63.90
C GLU A 503 56.91 -27.53 -64.41
N ASN A 504 57.34 -26.50 -63.68
CA ASN A 504 58.51 -25.70 -64.04
C ASN A 504 59.81 -26.52 -64.05
N GLU A 505 60.00 -27.44 -63.10
CA GLU A 505 61.17 -28.32 -63.08
C GLU A 505 61.14 -29.33 -64.25
N GLU A 506 59.96 -29.80 -64.65
CA GLU A 506 59.79 -30.64 -65.83
C GLU A 506 60.05 -29.88 -67.13
N LEU A 507 59.56 -28.64 -67.25
CA LEU A 507 59.86 -27.73 -68.36
C LEU A 507 61.36 -27.48 -68.48
N LYS A 508 62.06 -27.19 -67.36
CA LYS A 508 63.53 -27.02 -67.36
C LYS A 508 64.27 -28.27 -67.85
N LYS A 509 63.82 -29.47 -67.44
CA LYS A 509 64.39 -30.74 -67.93
C LYS A 509 64.18 -30.90 -69.43
N SER A 510 62.98 -30.57 -69.92
CA SER A 510 62.64 -30.62 -71.34
C SER A 510 63.49 -29.65 -72.16
N VAL A 511 63.66 -28.40 -71.69
CA VAL A 511 64.55 -27.41 -72.30
C VAL A 511 66.00 -27.91 -72.33
N LYS A 512 66.51 -28.50 -71.24
CA LYS A 512 67.86 -29.09 -71.20
C LYS A 512 68.01 -30.25 -72.21
N ARG A 513 66.99 -31.11 -72.33
CA ARG A 513 66.98 -32.21 -73.30
C ARG A 513 66.97 -31.69 -74.73
N ILE A 514 66.16 -30.69 -75.03
CA ILE A 514 66.14 -30.03 -76.34
C ILE A 514 67.52 -29.46 -76.66
N GLY A 515 68.14 -28.72 -75.74
CA GLY A 515 69.51 -28.21 -75.94
C GLY A 515 70.55 -29.32 -76.20
N SER A 516 70.43 -30.47 -75.52
CA SER A 516 71.32 -31.62 -75.79
C SER A 516 71.09 -32.28 -77.16
N LEU A 517 69.83 -32.30 -77.62
CA LEU A 517 69.47 -32.80 -78.95
C LEU A 517 69.91 -31.84 -80.04
N GLU A 518 69.78 -30.53 -79.84
CA GLU A 518 70.29 -29.50 -80.76
C GLU A 518 71.82 -29.59 -80.90
N ALA A 519 72.54 -29.77 -79.79
CA ALA A 519 73.99 -29.99 -79.83
C ALA A 519 74.36 -31.25 -80.62
N SER A 520 73.61 -32.34 -80.42
CA SER A 520 73.80 -33.60 -81.16
C SER A 520 73.50 -33.43 -82.65
N LEU A 521 72.41 -32.75 -83.00
CA LEU A 521 72.01 -32.47 -84.38
C LEU A 521 73.05 -31.60 -85.10
N ASN A 522 73.55 -30.54 -84.45
CA ASN A 522 74.60 -29.69 -85.00
C ASN A 522 75.89 -30.48 -85.27
N SER A 523 76.25 -31.41 -84.38
CA SER A 523 77.40 -32.30 -84.61
C SER A 523 77.21 -33.23 -85.82
N LEU A 524 76.00 -33.74 -86.03
CA LEU A 524 75.63 -34.56 -87.19
C LEU A 524 75.59 -33.76 -88.50
N ILE A 525 75.09 -32.53 -88.47
CA ILE A 525 75.12 -31.61 -89.62
C ILE A 525 76.57 -31.35 -90.02
N GLU A 526 77.45 -31.06 -89.06
CA GLU A 526 78.87 -30.81 -89.34
C GLU A 526 79.59 -32.06 -89.87
N ALA A 527 79.26 -33.25 -89.31
CA ALA A 527 79.75 -34.53 -89.80
C ALA A 527 79.29 -34.81 -91.24
N ASN A 528 78.01 -34.55 -91.57
CA ASN A 528 77.48 -34.69 -92.92
C ASN A 528 78.10 -33.69 -93.89
N LYS A 529 78.31 -32.44 -93.47
CA LYS A 529 79.00 -31.43 -94.29
C LYS A 529 80.42 -31.89 -94.64
N THR A 530 81.12 -32.47 -93.65
CA THR A 530 82.46 -33.06 -93.84
C THR A 530 82.43 -34.27 -94.77
N LEU A 531 81.42 -35.13 -94.67
CA LEU A 531 81.21 -36.29 -95.57
C LEU A 531 80.89 -35.87 -97.01
N SER A 532 80.02 -34.88 -97.21
CA SER A 532 79.69 -34.34 -98.54
C SER A 532 80.92 -33.77 -99.24
N VAL A 533 81.78 -33.05 -98.51
CA VAL A 533 83.07 -32.56 -99.04
C VAL A 533 83.98 -33.73 -99.44
N LYS A 534 84.06 -34.80 -98.65
CA LYS A 534 84.84 -36.00 -99.00
C LYS A 534 84.30 -36.74 -100.23
N ILE A 535 82.97 -36.78 -100.40
CA ILE A 535 82.33 -37.42 -101.56
C ILE A 535 82.57 -36.61 -102.84
N GLU A 536 82.50 -35.28 -102.79
CA GLU A 536 82.84 -34.41 -103.93
C GLU A 536 84.32 -34.51 -104.33
N GLN A 537 85.23 -34.74 -103.39
CA GLN A 537 86.66 -34.98 -103.67
C GLN A 537 86.96 -36.39 -104.23
N SER A 538 85.99 -37.29 -104.22
CA SER A 538 86.13 -38.70 -104.67
C SER A 538 85.51 -38.99 -106.04
N LYS A 539 84.94 -37.98 -106.69
CA LYS A 539 84.51 -37.97 -108.09
C LYS A 539 85.51 -37.17 -108.91
#